data_AF-A0A7S1RFM3-F1
#
_entry.id   AF-A0A7S1RFM3-F1
#
_cell.length_a   1.000
_cell.length_b   1.000
_cell.length_c   1.000
_cell.angle_alpha   90.00
_cell.angle_beta   90.00
_cell.angle_gamma   90.00
#
_symmetry.space_group_name_H-M   'P 1'
#
loop_
_entity.id
_entity.type
_entity.pdbx_description
1 polymer ?
#
loop_
_entity_poly.entity_id
_entity_poly.type
_entity_poly.pdbx_seq_one_letter_code
_entity_poly.pdbx_strand_id
1 'polypeptide(L)'
;GNCVCATQGTCARKACTAPTNLTKLVWRLVVPVNASFNLSLNATAFHSLNTSGIAPDNEVGDGNKTSWPWDMLPARGIGDTLVLYHNGHTHPCTLEGCEPDHDGVVDWLNRMGYDTMHLQMPLFQCNYIEGPHCNHAYFAEFDRQGAPVFRFFLEPAVLAINYALELGYKRVVMAGLSGGGWTTTLVAAIDPRISLSIPVAGSIPCDFRHTSWDFEQFCDNKWAMVANYTSLYVLAALEPSRHSLQII
;
A
#
# COMPACT_ATOMS: atom_id res chain seq x y z
N GLY A 1 16.07 -18.10 -5.91
CA GLY A 1 14.97 -17.23 -5.44
C GLY A 1 15.16 -15.84 -6.01
N ASN A 2 14.19 -14.96 -5.83
CA ASN A 2 14.41 -13.52 -6.00
C ASN A 2 15.29 -13.01 -4.84
N CYS A 3 15.72 -11.76 -4.84
CA CYS A 3 16.27 -11.09 -3.66
C CYS A 3 15.79 -9.64 -3.65
N VAL A 4 15.79 -9.00 -2.48
CA VAL A 4 15.30 -7.63 -2.32
C VAL A 4 15.97 -6.69 -3.32
N CYS A 5 17.31 -6.69 -3.40
CA CYS A 5 18.03 -5.81 -4.33
C CYS A 5 17.69 -6.07 -5.83
N ALA A 6 17.50 -7.33 -6.23
CA ALA A 6 17.16 -7.64 -7.62
C ALA A 6 15.70 -7.25 -7.93
N THR A 7 14.82 -7.33 -6.94
CA THR A 7 13.41 -6.91 -7.04
C THR A 7 13.29 -5.38 -7.05
N GLN A 8 14.19 -4.67 -6.38
CA GLN A 8 14.35 -3.21 -6.46
C GLN A 8 15.00 -2.76 -7.78
N GLY A 9 15.81 -3.62 -8.41
CA GLY A 9 16.59 -3.31 -9.62
C GLY A 9 17.99 -2.76 -9.34
N THR A 10 18.46 -2.85 -8.09
CA THR A 10 19.76 -2.32 -7.63
C THR A 10 20.91 -3.33 -7.75
N CYS A 11 20.61 -4.61 -8.04
CA CYS A 11 21.62 -5.64 -8.23
C CYS A 11 21.21 -6.67 -9.32
N ALA A 12 22.19 -7.36 -9.90
CA ALA A 12 21.91 -8.51 -10.77
C ALA A 12 21.48 -9.73 -9.95
N ARG A 13 20.51 -10.52 -10.44
CA ARG A 13 20.05 -11.76 -9.77
C ARG A 13 21.17 -12.74 -9.40
N LYS A 14 22.26 -12.76 -10.17
CA LYS A 14 23.42 -13.63 -9.93
C LYS A 14 24.27 -13.20 -8.73
N ALA A 15 24.15 -11.94 -8.31
CA ALA A 15 24.81 -11.38 -7.13
C ALA A 15 23.99 -11.59 -5.83
N CYS A 16 22.88 -12.33 -5.92
CA CYS A 16 22.01 -12.64 -4.79
C CYS A 16 22.70 -13.55 -3.77
N THR A 17 22.97 -13.02 -2.57
CA THR A 17 23.48 -13.79 -1.43
C THR A 17 22.34 -14.30 -0.52
N ALA A 18 21.19 -13.62 -0.49
CA ALA A 18 20.03 -13.96 0.33
C ALA A 18 18.74 -14.01 -0.51
N PRO A 19 18.30 -15.21 -0.94
CA PRO A 19 17.09 -15.32 -1.74
C PRO A 19 15.82 -15.10 -0.90
N THR A 20 14.89 -14.29 -1.39
CA THR A 20 13.55 -14.05 -0.85
C THR A 20 12.45 -14.53 -1.81
N ASN A 21 11.21 -14.57 -1.32
CA ASN A 21 10.01 -14.90 -2.08
C ASN A 21 9.26 -13.64 -2.58
N LEU A 22 9.90 -12.47 -2.50
CA LEU A 22 9.31 -11.19 -2.89
C LEU A 22 9.05 -11.15 -4.40
N THR A 23 7.83 -10.77 -4.78
CA THR A 23 7.39 -10.59 -6.16
C THR A 23 6.92 -9.16 -6.36
N LYS A 24 7.53 -8.45 -7.31
CA LYS A 24 7.13 -7.09 -7.69
C LYS A 24 6.07 -7.12 -8.79
N LEU A 25 4.98 -6.42 -8.56
CA LEU A 25 3.89 -6.20 -9.48
C LEU A 25 3.87 -4.71 -9.84
N VAL A 26 3.63 -4.38 -11.11
CA VAL A 26 3.51 -2.99 -11.55
C VAL A 26 2.28 -2.87 -12.44
N TRP A 27 1.30 -2.11 -11.97
CA TRP A 27 0.12 -1.76 -12.76
C TRP A 27 0.28 -0.37 -13.32
N ARG A 28 0.00 -0.20 -14.62
CA ARG A 28 -0.03 1.11 -15.25
C ARG A 28 -1.46 1.65 -15.20
N LEU A 29 -1.66 2.65 -14.35
CA LEU A 29 -2.93 3.37 -14.24
C LEU A 29 -2.96 4.49 -15.29
N VAL A 30 -4.10 4.64 -15.97
CA VAL A 30 -4.31 5.67 -16.99
C VAL A 30 -5.65 6.34 -16.72
N VAL A 31 -5.60 7.65 -16.51
CA VAL A 31 -6.75 8.50 -16.25
C VAL A 31 -6.88 9.54 -17.37
N PRO A 32 -8.00 9.58 -18.10
CA PRO A 32 -8.24 10.63 -19.08
C PRO A 32 -8.45 11.97 -18.36
N VAL A 33 -7.71 12.99 -18.78
CA VAL A 33 -7.86 14.36 -18.26
C VAL A 33 -8.71 15.19 -19.21
N ASN A 34 -8.41 15.12 -20.52
CA ASN A 34 -9.18 15.75 -21.58
C ASN A 34 -8.96 14.99 -22.90
N ALA A 35 -9.54 15.48 -24.00
CA ALA A 35 -9.48 14.81 -25.31
C ALA A 35 -8.06 14.57 -25.85
N SER A 36 -7.07 15.33 -25.38
CA SER A 36 -5.69 15.30 -25.90
C SER A 36 -4.66 14.78 -24.90
N PHE A 37 -5.05 14.53 -23.64
CA PHE A 37 -4.11 14.17 -22.57
C PHE A 37 -4.68 13.13 -21.60
N ASN A 38 -3.87 12.10 -21.36
CA ASN A 38 -4.08 11.11 -20.32
C ASN A 38 -2.94 11.20 -19.30
N LEU A 39 -3.30 11.31 -18.02
CA LEU A 39 -2.34 11.17 -16.94
C LEU A 39 -2.12 9.67 -16.71
N SER A 40 -0.86 9.23 -16.72
CA SER A 40 -0.52 7.82 -16.47
C SER A 40 0.56 7.73 -15.41
N LEU A 41 0.30 6.89 -14.40
CA LEU A 41 1.23 6.60 -13.32
C LEU A 41 1.33 5.09 -13.13
N ASN A 42 2.50 4.63 -12.67
CA ASN A 42 2.65 3.27 -12.22
C ASN A 42 2.22 3.16 -10.75
N ALA A 43 1.57 2.04 -10.43
CA ALA A 43 1.30 1.58 -9.09
C ALA A 43 2.05 0.27 -8.87
N THR A 44 3.05 0.31 -8.00
CA THR A 44 3.90 -0.81 -7.64
C THR A 44 3.34 -1.48 -6.39
N ALA A 45 3.28 -2.81 -6.42
CA ALA A 45 3.01 -3.63 -5.25
C ALA A 45 4.10 -4.69 -5.07
N PHE A 46 4.37 -5.06 -3.81
CA PHE A 46 5.28 -6.14 -3.48
C PHE A 46 4.54 -7.22 -2.73
N HIS A 47 4.40 -8.38 -3.36
CA HIS A 47 3.81 -9.56 -2.75
C HIS A 47 4.91 -10.42 -2.12
N SER A 48 4.78 -10.73 -0.83
CA SER A 48 5.66 -11.67 -0.14
C SER A 48 4.86 -12.70 0.62
N LEU A 49 5.42 -13.90 0.72
CA LEU A 49 4.80 -15.00 1.44
C LEU A 49 5.45 -15.11 2.83
N ASN A 50 4.71 -15.54 3.85
CA ASN A 50 5.18 -15.79 5.22
C ASN A 50 6.01 -17.09 5.31
N THR A 51 6.97 -17.23 4.42
CA THR A 51 7.50 -18.55 4.14
C THR A 51 8.95 -18.58 3.68
N SER A 52 9.67 -17.50 3.89
CA SER A 52 11.10 -17.46 3.59
C SER A 52 11.96 -17.61 4.84
N GLY A 53 11.40 -17.44 6.05
CA GLY A 53 12.21 -17.21 7.26
C GLY A 53 13.14 -15.98 7.17
N ILE A 54 13.06 -15.26 6.05
CA ILE A 54 13.78 -14.05 5.68
C ILE A 54 12.70 -13.16 5.08
N ALA A 55 12.08 -12.33 5.90
CA ALA A 55 11.18 -11.36 5.33
C ALA A 55 11.98 -10.33 4.50
N PRO A 56 11.32 -9.53 3.66
CA PRO A 56 11.99 -8.53 2.83
C PRO A 56 12.48 -7.35 3.69
N ASP A 57 13.42 -7.60 4.59
CA ASP A 57 14.05 -6.57 5.39
C ASP A 57 15.13 -5.84 4.56
N ASN A 58 15.13 -4.51 4.62
CA ASN A 58 16.11 -3.66 3.95
C ASN A 58 17.45 -3.58 4.72
N GLU A 59 17.47 -3.99 6.00
CA GLU A 59 18.66 -4.02 6.86
C GLU A 59 19.47 -5.32 6.75
N VAL A 60 19.09 -6.28 5.89
CA VAL A 60 19.84 -7.54 5.64
C VAL A 60 21.20 -7.32 4.95
N GLY A 61 21.70 -6.07 4.94
CA GLY A 61 23.07 -5.68 4.59
C GLY A 61 24.04 -5.57 5.78
N ASP A 62 23.58 -5.46 7.03
CA ASP A 62 24.47 -5.16 8.17
C ASP A 62 24.46 -6.25 9.25
N GLY A 63 24.86 -7.47 8.84
CA GLY A 63 25.66 -8.41 9.66
C GLY A 63 25.21 -8.83 11.07
N ASN A 64 24.08 -8.37 11.61
CA ASN A 64 23.60 -8.71 12.94
C ASN A 64 22.19 -8.17 13.17
N LYS A 65 21.22 -9.10 13.20
CA LYS A 65 19.90 -9.11 13.87
C LYS A 65 18.93 -9.86 12.92
N THR A 66 18.40 -11.03 13.26
CA THR A 66 17.66 -11.34 14.49
C THR A 66 17.75 -12.83 14.81
N SER A 67 18.16 -13.17 16.03
CA SER A 67 17.93 -14.48 16.63
C SER A 67 16.62 -14.44 17.43
N TRP A 68 15.52 -14.82 16.78
CA TRP A 68 14.21 -15.12 17.40
C TRP A 68 13.65 -16.41 16.73
N PRO A 69 12.86 -17.24 17.44
CA PRO A 69 13.28 -18.60 17.82
C PRO A 69 12.88 -19.70 16.82
N TRP A 70 13.03 -19.51 15.52
CA TRP A 70 12.71 -20.58 14.57
C TRP A 70 13.71 -20.68 13.42
N ASP A 71 14.01 -21.92 13.03
CA ASP A 71 14.68 -22.22 11.77
C ASP A 71 13.90 -21.60 10.61
N MET A 72 14.60 -21.02 9.63
CA MET A 72 13.97 -20.49 8.42
C MET A 72 13.20 -21.63 7.72
N LEU A 73 11.87 -21.57 7.72
CA LEU A 73 11.05 -22.57 7.05
C LEU A 73 10.63 -22.08 5.66
N PRO A 74 10.87 -22.88 4.60
CA PRO A 74 10.48 -22.51 3.24
C PRO A 74 8.97 -22.59 3.00
N ALA A 75 8.52 -21.89 1.96
CA ALA A 75 7.14 -21.90 1.48
C ALA A 75 6.67 -23.26 1.10
N ARG A 76 5.59 -23.68 1.78
CA ARG A 76 4.81 -24.84 1.37
C ARG A 76 3.63 -24.44 0.48
N GLY A 77 3.23 -23.17 0.48
CA GLY A 77 2.13 -22.64 -0.34
C GLY A 77 1.66 -21.27 0.14
N ILE A 78 0.61 -20.77 -0.51
CA ILE A 78 -0.13 -19.55 -0.14
C ILE A 78 -0.97 -19.83 1.11
N GLY A 79 -0.97 -18.88 2.05
CA GLY A 79 -1.81 -18.92 3.25
C GLY A 79 -3.27 -18.56 2.97
N ASP A 80 -4.13 -18.74 3.98
CA ASP A 80 -5.56 -18.40 3.84
C ASP A 80 -5.83 -16.89 3.91
N THR A 81 -4.94 -16.12 4.56
CA THR A 81 -5.11 -14.68 4.79
C THR A 81 -3.96 -13.89 4.17
N LEU A 82 -4.32 -12.87 3.38
CA LEU A 82 -3.41 -11.84 2.93
C LEU A 82 -3.62 -10.57 3.76
N VAL A 83 -2.52 -9.96 4.20
CA VAL A 83 -2.53 -8.59 4.74
C VAL A 83 -2.02 -7.62 3.67
N LEU A 84 -2.91 -6.77 3.17
CA LEU A 84 -2.56 -5.63 2.35
C LEU A 84 -2.05 -4.51 3.26
N TYR A 85 -0.76 -4.20 3.19
CA TYR A 85 -0.17 -3.11 3.94
C TYR A 85 0.08 -1.92 3.01
N HIS A 86 -0.51 -0.76 3.33
CA HIS A 86 -0.33 0.46 2.58
C HIS A 86 0.53 1.45 3.36
N ASN A 87 1.75 1.68 2.88
CA ASN A 87 2.62 2.68 3.46
C ASN A 87 2.10 4.09 3.14
N GLY A 88 2.31 5.01 4.08
CA GLY A 88 2.06 6.43 3.88
C GLY A 88 3.21 7.10 3.14
N HIS A 89 3.40 8.38 3.43
CA HIS A 89 4.44 9.23 2.85
C HIS A 89 5.81 8.85 3.37
N THR A 90 6.44 7.94 2.65
CA THR A 90 7.77 7.42 2.93
C THR A 90 8.76 8.07 1.94
N HIS A 91 9.89 8.54 2.47
CA HIS A 91 10.96 9.21 1.71
C HIS A 91 12.07 8.21 1.39
N PRO A 92 12.95 8.42 0.38
CA PRO A 92 13.19 9.64 -0.42
C PRO A 92 12.45 9.75 -1.78
N CYS A 93 12.34 10.99 -2.28
CA CYS A 93 11.73 11.36 -3.57
C CYS A 93 12.71 11.28 -4.73
N THR A 94 13.10 10.06 -5.10
CA THR A 94 14.12 9.83 -6.11
C THR A 94 13.80 8.58 -6.92
N LEU A 95 14.25 8.57 -8.18
CA LEU A 95 14.12 7.43 -9.09
C LEU A 95 14.88 6.19 -8.58
N GLU A 96 15.88 6.39 -7.71
CA GLU A 96 16.69 5.33 -7.11
C GLU A 96 16.18 4.91 -5.71
N GLY A 97 15.08 5.50 -5.22
CA GLY A 97 14.58 5.38 -3.85
C GLY A 97 13.47 4.34 -3.66
N CYS A 98 13.36 3.37 -4.57
CA CYS A 98 12.34 2.34 -4.48
C CYS A 98 12.72 1.31 -3.41
N GLU A 99 12.14 1.45 -2.22
CA GLU A 99 12.40 0.61 -1.07
C GLU A 99 11.09 -0.02 -0.55
N PRO A 100 10.82 -1.31 -0.82
CA PRO A 100 9.72 -2.02 -0.16
C PRO A 100 10.03 -2.18 1.33
N ASP A 101 9.02 -2.21 2.19
CA ASP A 101 9.17 -2.48 3.64
C ASP A 101 10.12 -1.53 4.39
N HIS A 102 10.17 -0.25 4.00
CA HIS A 102 11.01 0.76 4.64
C HIS A 102 10.80 0.85 6.16
N ASP A 103 9.59 0.58 6.65
CA ASP A 103 9.23 0.65 8.07
C ASP A 103 9.25 -0.70 8.81
N GLY A 104 9.61 -1.79 8.13
CA GLY A 104 9.72 -3.15 8.71
C GLY A 104 8.38 -3.79 9.08
N VAL A 105 7.25 -3.17 8.75
CA VAL A 105 5.92 -3.71 9.08
C VAL A 105 5.59 -4.95 8.26
N VAL A 106 6.04 -5.00 7.01
CA VAL A 106 5.86 -6.17 6.14
C VAL A 106 6.70 -7.33 6.66
N ASP A 107 7.93 -7.09 7.11
CA ASP A 107 8.75 -8.09 7.80
C ASP A 107 8.06 -8.62 9.05
N TRP A 108 7.56 -7.72 9.90
CA TRP A 108 6.85 -8.10 11.11
C TRP A 108 5.60 -8.95 10.81
N LEU A 109 4.77 -8.55 9.83
CA LEU A 109 3.57 -9.28 9.43
C LEU A 109 3.90 -10.67 8.87
N ASN A 110 4.96 -10.76 8.06
CA ASN A 110 5.45 -12.04 7.59
C ASN A 110 5.89 -12.90 8.78
N ARG A 111 6.68 -12.40 9.74
CA ARG A 111 7.09 -13.16 10.93
C ARG A 111 5.91 -13.64 11.78
N MET A 112 4.79 -12.92 11.73
CA MET A 112 3.56 -13.27 12.46
C MET A 112 2.73 -14.35 11.79
N GLY A 113 3.06 -14.80 10.58
CA GLY A 113 2.31 -15.85 9.92
C GLY A 113 1.51 -15.42 8.68
N TYR A 114 1.66 -14.17 8.22
CA TYR A 114 0.80 -13.62 7.17
C TYR A 114 1.55 -13.38 5.86
N ASP A 115 0.96 -13.83 4.76
CA ASP A 115 1.36 -13.34 3.44
C ASP A 115 0.95 -11.87 3.32
N THR A 116 1.73 -11.09 2.59
CA THR A 116 1.57 -9.63 2.52
C THR A 116 1.64 -9.10 1.10
N MET A 117 0.82 -8.11 0.80
CA MET A 117 1.03 -7.23 -0.35
C MET A 117 1.29 -5.82 0.17
N HIS A 118 2.43 -5.26 -0.20
CA HIS A 118 2.84 -3.94 0.21
C HIS A 118 2.58 -2.93 -0.91
N LEU A 119 1.89 -1.84 -0.58
CA LEU A 119 1.56 -0.71 -1.44
C LEU A 119 2.17 0.57 -0.90
N GLN A 120 2.39 1.54 -1.79
CA GLN A 120 2.93 2.86 -1.48
C GLN A 120 2.05 3.94 -2.12
N MET A 121 2.04 5.14 -1.56
CA MET A 121 1.27 6.27 -2.08
C MET A 121 1.67 6.61 -3.52
N PRO A 122 0.74 7.12 -4.35
CA PRO A 122 1.11 7.61 -5.68
C PRO A 122 2.10 8.78 -5.56
N LEU A 123 3.09 8.84 -6.46
CA LEU A 123 4.18 9.83 -6.45
C LEU A 123 5.21 9.66 -5.30
N PHE A 124 5.13 8.60 -4.50
CA PHE A 124 6.11 8.30 -3.44
C PHE A 124 6.85 6.99 -3.72
N GLN A 125 8.11 6.90 -3.26
CA GLN A 125 8.97 5.72 -3.34
C GLN A 125 8.93 5.02 -4.71
N CYS A 126 8.48 3.76 -4.79
CA CYS A 126 8.44 2.98 -6.03
C CYS A 126 7.39 3.47 -7.03
N ASN A 127 6.56 4.45 -6.65
CA ASN A 127 5.60 5.14 -7.51
C ASN A 127 6.03 6.57 -7.83
N TYR A 128 7.26 6.97 -7.44
CA TYR A 128 7.81 8.28 -7.78
C TYR A 128 8.01 8.40 -9.30
N ILE A 129 7.68 9.59 -9.81
CA ILE A 129 8.03 10.04 -11.15
C ILE A 129 8.76 11.38 -11.03
N GLU A 130 9.63 11.69 -11.98
CA GLU A 130 10.39 12.94 -11.95
C GLU A 130 9.48 14.17 -12.19
N GLY A 131 9.64 15.20 -11.35
CA GLY A 131 8.94 16.49 -11.49
C GLY A 131 7.97 16.85 -10.35
N PRO A 132 7.06 15.95 -9.90
CA PRO A 132 6.07 16.26 -8.86
C PRO A 132 6.59 16.38 -7.42
N HIS A 133 7.89 16.20 -7.16
CA HIS A 133 8.53 16.32 -5.85
C HIS A 133 7.79 15.59 -4.69
N CYS A 134 7.22 14.41 -4.95
CA CYS A 134 6.34 13.69 -4.01
C CYS A 134 5.28 14.58 -3.35
N ASN A 135 4.52 15.32 -4.15
CA ASN A 135 3.45 16.15 -3.62
C ASN A 135 2.13 15.78 -4.27
N HIS A 136 1.15 15.34 -3.46
CA HIS A 136 -0.18 15.01 -3.95
C HIS A 136 -0.92 16.23 -4.52
N ALA A 137 -0.52 17.46 -4.18
CA ALA A 137 -1.04 18.68 -4.83
C ALA A 137 -0.81 18.70 -6.35
N TYR A 138 0.11 17.89 -6.87
CA TYR A 138 0.25 17.61 -8.30
C TYR A 138 -1.09 17.20 -8.95
N PHE A 139 -1.95 16.48 -8.23
CA PHE A 139 -3.24 16.04 -8.76
C PHE A 139 -4.29 17.15 -8.86
N ALA A 140 -4.10 18.28 -8.18
CA ALA A 140 -5.11 19.34 -8.09
C ALA A 140 -5.45 19.99 -9.44
N GLU A 141 -4.49 20.07 -10.37
CA GLU A 141 -4.76 20.63 -11.69
C GLU A 141 -5.61 19.71 -12.58
N PHE A 142 -5.47 18.40 -12.40
CA PHE A 142 -6.23 17.40 -13.16
C PHE A 142 -7.61 17.21 -12.56
N ASP A 143 -7.74 17.23 -11.22
CA ASP A 143 -9.05 17.18 -10.56
C ASP A 143 -9.94 18.39 -10.90
N ARG A 144 -9.35 19.59 -11.00
CA ARG A 144 -10.04 20.81 -11.47
C ARG A 144 -10.59 20.67 -12.90
N GLN A 145 -9.97 19.82 -13.73
CA GLN A 145 -10.46 19.49 -15.07
C GLN A 145 -11.49 18.36 -15.08
N GLY A 146 -11.81 17.78 -13.91
CA GLY A 146 -12.76 16.68 -13.77
C GLY A 146 -12.13 15.30 -13.96
N ALA A 147 -10.81 15.19 -14.02
CA ALA A 147 -10.13 13.90 -14.11
C ALA A 147 -10.32 13.10 -12.80
N PRO A 148 -10.63 11.78 -12.85
CA PRO A 148 -10.81 10.95 -11.66
C PRO A 148 -9.48 10.59 -10.98
N VAL A 149 -8.74 11.58 -10.48
CA VAL A 149 -7.38 11.41 -9.92
C VAL A 149 -7.34 10.52 -8.67
N PHE A 150 -8.43 10.43 -7.91
CA PHE A 150 -8.53 9.56 -6.75
C PHE A 150 -8.34 8.07 -7.08
N ARG A 151 -8.50 7.69 -8.36
CA ARG A 151 -8.13 6.35 -8.84
C ARG A 151 -6.67 6.00 -8.52
N PHE A 152 -5.73 6.94 -8.60
CA PHE A 152 -4.33 6.67 -8.29
C PHE A 152 -4.08 6.28 -6.82
N PHE A 153 -4.99 6.65 -5.92
CA PHE A 153 -4.90 6.33 -4.51
C PHE A 153 -5.62 5.02 -4.16
N LEU A 154 -6.79 4.78 -4.76
CA LEU A 154 -7.68 3.69 -4.35
C LEU A 154 -7.53 2.43 -5.22
N GLU A 155 -7.33 2.61 -6.54
CA GLU A 155 -7.28 1.51 -7.50
C GLU A 155 -6.14 0.52 -7.24
N PRO A 156 -4.92 0.92 -6.80
CA PRO A 156 -3.87 -0.05 -6.45
C PRO A 156 -4.31 -1.08 -5.41
N ALA A 157 -5.08 -0.66 -4.40
CA ALA A 157 -5.60 -1.56 -3.37
C ALA A 157 -6.66 -2.51 -3.94
N VAL A 158 -7.56 -1.99 -4.78
CA VAL A 158 -8.59 -2.81 -5.46
C VAL A 158 -7.94 -3.85 -6.40
N LEU A 159 -6.90 -3.47 -7.14
CA LEU A 159 -6.13 -4.38 -8.00
C LEU A 159 -5.39 -5.44 -7.18
N ALA A 160 -4.80 -5.07 -6.04
CA ALA A 160 -4.17 -6.01 -5.14
C ALA A 160 -5.18 -7.01 -4.56
N ILE A 161 -6.39 -6.57 -4.19
CA ILE A 161 -7.49 -7.45 -3.74
C ILE A 161 -7.90 -8.40 -4.86
N ASN A 162 -8.07 -7.92 -6.09
CA ASN A 162 -8.41 -8.77 -7.23
C ASN A 162 -7.35 -9.86 -7.44
N TYR A 163 -6.08 -9.46 -7.48
CA TYR A 163 -4.96 -10.39 -7.65
C TYR A 163 -4.87 -11.40 -6.50
N ALA A 164 -5.09 -10.97 -5.26
CA ALA A 164 -5.13 -11.85 -4.10
C ALA A 164 -6.23 -12.93 -4.23
N LEU A 165 -7.44 -12.54 -4.61
CA LEU A 165 -8.54 -13.48 -4.75
C LEU A 165 -8.31 -14.47 -5.90
N GLU A 166 -7.69 -14.03 -7.01
CA GLU A 166 -7.26 -14.92 -8.09
C GLU A 166 -6.20 -15.93 -7.64
N LEU A 167 -5.30 -15.53 -6.74
CA LEU A 167 -4.32 -16.43 -6.13
C LEU A 167 -4.92 -17.43 -5.14
N GLY A 168 -6.19 -17.27 -4.75
CA GLY A 168 -6.92 -18.18 -3.87
C GLY A 168 -6.89 -17.83 -2.38
N TYR A 169 -6.50 -16.60 -2.01
CA TYR A 169 -6.66 -16.13 -0.62
C TYR A 169 -8.14 -16.13 -0.24
N LYS A 170 -8.44 -16.62 0.97
CA LYS A 170 -9.81 -16.70 1.49
C LYS A 170 -10.23 -15.45 2.25
N ARG A 171 -9.25 -14.70 2.76
CA ARG A 171 -9.48 -13.51 3.58
C ARG A 171 -8.47 -12.42 3.25
N VAL A 172 -8.98 -11.20 3.09
CA VAL A 172 -8.16 -9.99 2.97
C VAL A 172 -8.34 -9.11 4.19
N VAL A 173 -7.21 -8.73 4.77
CA VAL A 173 -7.08 -7.69 5.81
C VAL A 173 -6.34 -6.52 5.18
N MET A 174 -6.72 -5.30 5.50
CA MET A 174 -6.01 -4.11 5.05
C MET A 174 -5.56 -3.28 6.23
N ALA A 175 -4.28 -2.93 6.27
CA ALA A 175 -3.72 -2.01 7.24
C ALA A 175 -2.91 -0.94 6.50
N GLY A 176 -2.78 0.24 7.10
CA GLY A 176 -1.96 1.28 6.50
C GLY A 176 -1.68 2.42 7.44
N LEU A 177 -0.58 3.11 7.19
CA LEU A 177 -0.05 4.18 8.03
C LEU A 177 -0.16 5.54 7.33
N SER A 178 -0.53 6.60 8.06
CA SER A 178 -0.57 7.98 7.53
C SER A 178 -1.44 8.07 6.27
N GLY A 179 -0.94 8.59 5.14
CA GLY A 179 -1.64 8.56 3.85
C GLY A 179 -2.15 7.16 3.44
N GLY A 180 -1.42 6.10 3.79
CA GLY A 180 -1.87 4.71 3.57
C GLY A 180 -2.99 4.29 4.53
N GLY A 181 -3.05 4.87 5.73
CA GLY A 181 -4.17 4.74 6.65
C GLY A 181 -5.41 5.48 6.16
N TRP A 182 -5.23 6.64 5.53
CA TRP A 182 -6.29 7.33 4.80
C TRP A 182 -6.83 6.47 3.66
N THR A 183 -5.95 5.93 2.80
CA THR A 183 -6.35 5.00 1.73
C THR A 183 -7.09 3.78 2.30
N THR A 184 -6.60 3.20 3.38
CA THR A 184 -7.24 2.08 4.08
C THR A 184 -8.66 2.42 4.52
N THR A 185 -8.90 3.63 5.03
CA THR A 185 -10.25 4.09 5.41
C THR A 185 -11.18 4.10 4.21
N LEU A 186 -10.76 4.72 3.10
CA LEU A 186 -11.62 4.87 1.91
C LEU A 186 -11.87 3.53 1.22
N VAL A 187 -10.83 2.73 1.02
CA VAL A 187 -10.95 1.43 0.34
C VAL A 187 -11.82 0.48 1.18
N ALA A 188 -11.64 0.46 2.51
CA ALA A 188 -12.52 -0.32 3.36
C ALA A 188 -13.97 0.13 3.24
N ALA A 189 -14.28 1.43 3.15
CA ALA A 189 -15.65 1.87 2.99
C ALA A 189 -16.32 1.40 1.68
N ILE A 190 -15.56 1.24 0.59
CA ILE A 190 -16.11 0.95 -0.75
C ILE A 190 -15.92 -0.49 -1.23
N ASP A 191 -15.02 -1.25 -0.61
CA ASP A 191 -14.72 -2.63 -1.00
C ASP A 191 -15.06 -3.61 0.13
N PRO A 192 -16.25 -4.26 0.08
CA PRO A 192 -16.72 -5.15 1.15
C PRO A 192 -15.93 -6.46 1.25
N ARG A 193 -14.98 -6.71 0.33
CA ARG A 193 -14.12 -7.90 0.36
C ARG A 193 -13.04 -7.81 1.44
N ILE A 194 -12.82 -6.62 2.01
CA ILE A 194 -11.96 -6.42 3.19
C ILE A 194 -12.73 -6.81 4.45
N SER A 195 -12.22 -7.84 5.13
CA SER A 195 -12.81 -8.39 6.36
C SER A 195 -12.40 -7.62 7.62
N LEU A 196 -11.22 -7.02 7.62
CA LEU A 196 -10.69 -6.21 8.71
C LEU A 196 -9.87 -5.06 8.12
N SER A 197 -10.19 -3.84 8.52
CA SER A 197 -9.39 -2.64 8.23
C SER A 197 -8.73 -2.08 9.49
N ILE A 198 -7.44 -1.77 9.41
CA ILE A 198 -6.63 -1.20 10.49
C ILE A 198 -5.92 0.06 9.98
N PRO A 199 -6.64 1.17 9.77
CA PRO A 199 -6.03 2.46 9.49
C PRO A 199 -5.30 3.00 10.73
N VAL A 200 -4.03 3.36 10.56
CA VAL A 200 -3.13 3.88 11.61
C VAL A 200 -2.72 5.31 11.25
N ALA A 201 -2.95 6.26 12.16
CA ALA A 201 -2.67 7.68 11.98
C ALA A 201 -3.22 8.22 10.64
N GLY A 202 -4.38 7.70 10.20
CA GLY A 202 -4.88 7.84 8.84
C GLY A 202 -5.76 9.08 8.63
N SER A 203 -7.07 8.89 8.82
CA SER A 203 -8.06 9.96 8.68
C SER A 203 -8.70 10.29 10.01
N ILE A 204 -9.26 11.50 10.12
CA ILE A 204 -10.07 11.94 11.26
C ILE A 204 -11.35 12.64 10.74
N PRO A 205 -12.45 12.67 11.52
CA PRO A 205 -13.67 13.36 11.09
C PRO A 205 -13.44 14.83 10.74
N CYS A 206 -14.15 15.31 9.72
CA CYS A 206 -14.04 16.70 9.21
C CYS A 206 -14.33 17.79 10.25
N ASP A 207 -15.06 17.45 11.31
CA ASP A 207 -15.36 18.37 12.42
C ASP A 207 -14.13 18.65 13.29
N PHE A 208 -13.09 17.81 13.22
CA PHE A 208 -11.83 18.04 13.92
C PHE A 208 -10.96 19.02 13.15
N ARG A 209 -10.48 20.05 13.86
CA ARG A 209 -9.48 20.98 13.31
C ARG A 209 -8.11 20.31 13.31
N HIS A 210 -7.48 20.20 12.15
CA HIS A 210 -6.09 19.79 12.03
C HIS A 210 -5.40 20.55 10.89
N THR A 211 -4.07 20.59 10.91
CA THR A 211 -3.26 21.53 10.13
C THR A 211 -2.43 20.87 9.01
N SER A 212 -2.63 19.58 8.71
CA SER A 212 -1.77 18.80 7.82
C SER A 212 -2.56 17.99 6.80
N TRP A 213 -3.46 18.66 6.07
CA TRP A 213 -4.18 18.02 4.98
C TRP A 213 -3.30 17.95 3.73
N ASP A 214 -3.03 16.74 3.25
CA ASP A 214 -2.65 16.55 1.86
C ASP A 214 -3.87 16.68 0.95
N PHE A 215 -3.61 16.92 -0.34
CA PHE A 215 -4.61 17.13 -1.39
C PHE A 215 -5.79 16.16 -1.30
N GLU A 216 -5.49 14.87 -1.13
CA GLU A 216 -6.49 13.81 -1.14
C GLU A 216 -7.41 13.84 0.08
N GLN A 217 -6.97 14.46 1.17
CA GLN A 217 -7.63 14.36 2.46
C GLN A 217 -8.63 15.50 2.72
N PHE A 218 -8.64 16.56 1.92
CA PHE A 218 -9.53 17.70 2.13
C PHE A 218 -11.02 17.31 2.16
N CYS A 219 -11.74 17.88 3.12
CA CYS A 219 -13.16 17.59 3.37
C CYS A 219 -14.13 18.23 2.37
N ASP A 220 -13.66 19.14 1.52
CA ASP A 220 -14.41 19.74 0.41
C ASP A 220 -14.15 19.04 -0.94
N ASN A 221 -13.31 17.99 -0.95
CA ASN A 221 -13.17 17.12 -2.10
C ASN A 221 -14.53 16.51 -2.48
N LYS A 222 -14.78 16.33 -3.79
CA LYS A 222 -16.07 15.84 -4.31
C LYS A 222 -16.53 14.53 -3.66
N TRP A 223 -15.60 13.62 -3.35
CA TRP A 223 -15.92 12.36 -2.68
C TRP A 223 -16.37 12.57 -1.23
N ALA A 224 -15.75 13.51 -0.49
CA ALA A 224 -16.06 13.80 0.91
C ALA A 224 -17.42 14.48 1.06
N MET A 225 -17.86 15.21 0.02
CA MET A 225 -19.21 15.79 -0.07
C MET A 225 -20.31 14.75 -0.30
N VAL A 226 -19.96 13.55 -0.79
CA VAL A 226 -20.91 12.43 -0.93
C VAL A 226 -20.97 11.61 0.37
N ALA A 227 -19.80 11.24 0.90
CA ALA A 227 -19.67 10.51 2.16
C ALA A 227 -18.44 11.02 2.91
N ASN A 228 -18.68 11.79 3.97
CA ASN A 228 -17.61 12.31 4.83
C ASN A 228 -16.94 11.17 5.63
N TYR A 229 -15.82 11.46 6.30
CA TYR A 229 -15.08 10.46 7.07
C TYR A 229 -15.92 9.67 8.08
N THR A 230 -16.83 10.32 8.80
CA THR A 230 -17.74 9.63 9.74
C THR A 230 -18.60 8.58 9.02
N SER A 231 -19.10 8.92 7.84
CA SER A 231 -19.86 7.99 7.00
C SER A 231 -18.98 6.83 6.52
N LEU A 232 -17.75 7.11 6.10
CA LEU A 232 -16.80 6.09 5.68
C LEU A 232 -16.45 5.11 6.80
N TYR A 233 -16.32 5.57 8.04
CA TYR A 233 -16.08 4.69 9.19
C TYR A 233 -17.23 3.72 9.45
N VAL A 234 -18.47 4.19 9.29
CA VAL A 234 -19.65 3.32 9.39
C VAL A 234 -19.65 2.30 8.26
N LEU A 235 -19.40 2.73 7.02
CA LEU A 235 -19.37 1.84 5.85
C LEU A 235 -18.25 0.79 5.93
N ALA A 236 -17.11 1.09 6.56
CA ALA A 236 -16.01 0.15 6.71
C ALA A 236 -16.33 -1.05 7.63
N ALA A 237 -17.38 -0.95 8.45
CA ALA A 237 -17.79 -1.98 9.42
C ALA A 237 -19.31 -2.19 9.43
N LEU A 238 -19.98 -1.94 8.31
CA LEU A 238 -21.45 -1.97 8.24
C LEU A 238 -21.99 -3.41 8.32
N GLU A 239 -21.33 -4.35 7.67
CA GLU A 239 -21.74 -5.75 7.61
C GLU A 239 -21.18 -6.58 8.78
N PRO A 240 -21.91 -7.61 9.28
CA PRO A 240 -21.50 -8.37 10.47
C PRO A 240 -20.12 -9.06 10.40
N SER A 241 -19.65 -9.38 9.19
CA SER A 241 -18.36 -10.04 8.95
C SER A 241 -17.22 -9.05 8.68
N ARG A 242 -17.45 -7.75 8.88
CA ARG A 242 -16.51 -6.68 8.56
C ARG A 242 -16.23 -5.86 9.81
N HIS A 243 -14.95 -5.62 10.05
CA HIS A 243 -14.46 -4.93 11.23
C HIS A 243 -13.52 -3.81 10.84
N SER A 244 -13.58 -2.69 11.56
CA SER A 244 -12.61 -1.60 11.41
C SER A 244 -12.08 -1.19 12.78
N LEU A 245 -10.76 -1.17 12.92
CA LEU A 245 -10.05 -0.72 14.12
C LEU A 245 -9.25 0.54 13.77
N GLN A 246 -9.75 1.70 14.18
CA GLN A 246 -9.03 2.97 14.04
C GLN A 246 -7.93 3.05 15.10
N ILE A 247 -6.70 3.33 14.68
CA ILE A 247 -5.57 3.66 15.57
C ILE A 247 -5.19 5.10 15.26
N ILE A 248 -5.50 6.02 16.19
CA ILE A 248 -5.34 7.47 16.02
C ILE A 248 -4.08 7.94 16.76
#